data_AF-A0AAN4UPK0-F1
#
_entry.id   AF-A0AAN4UPK0-F1
#
_cell.length_a   1.000
_cell.length_b   1.000
_cell.length_c   1.000
_cell.angle_alpha   90.00
_cell.angle_beta   90.00
_cell.angle_gamma   90.00
#
_symmetry.space_group_name_H-M   'P 1'
#
loop_
_entity.id
_entity.type
_entity.pdbx_description
1 polymer ?
#
loop_
_entity_poly.entity_id
_entity_poly.type
_entity_poly.pdbx_seq_one_letter_code
_entity_poly.pdbx_strand_id
1 'polypeptide(L)' 'MSITPHELHDDFPAEADRIAALKAANAHFARLVDEYHALNRAVHGAETNTHPTDRAHEADMRRKRVALKDEIWRMLQRA' A
#
# COMPACT_ATOMS: atom_id res chain seq x y z
N MET A 1 10.57 2.84 -19.38
CA MET A 1 9.26 2.74 -18.72
C MET A 1 9.52 2.91 -17.23
N SER A 2 9.30 4.10 -16.69
CA SER A 2 9.52 4.39 -15.27
C SER A 2 8.32 3.88 -14.51
N ILE A 3 8.43 2.68 -13.94
CA ILE A 3 7.46 2.23 -12.95
C ILE A 3 7.86 2.95 -11.67
N THR A 4 7.43 4.19 -11.52
CA THR A 4 7.64 4.94 -10.28
C THR A 4 6.92 4.20 -9.15
N PRO A 5 7.49 4.07 -7.95
CA PRO A 5 6.80 3.45 -6.82
C PRO A 5 5.46 4.16 -6.63
N HIS A 6 4.35 3.43 -6.82
CA HIS A 6 3.01 3.99 -6.60
C HIS A 6 2.83 4.17 -5.10
N GLU A 7 2.95 5.38 -4.59
CA GLU A 7 2.82 5.61 -3.15
C GLU A 7 1.35 5.75 -2.77
N LEU A 8 1.04 5.54 -1.49
CA LEU A 8 -0.34 5.67 -0.99
C LEU A 8 -0.91 7.08 -1.29
N HIS A 9 -0.04 8.08 -1.40
CA HIS A 9 -0.35 9.46 -1.74
C HIS A 9 -0.83 9.62 -3.19
N ASP A 10 -0.35 8.80 -4.12
CA ASP A 10 -0.80 8.82 -5.52
C ASP A 10 -2.22 8.26 -5.65
N ASP A 11 -2.56 7.32 -4.77
CA ASP A 11 -3.87 6.67 -4.73
C ASP A 11 -4.91 7.48 -3.95
N PHE A 12 -4.48 8.31 -3.01
CA PHE A 12 -5.32 9.12 -2.13
C PHE A 12 -4.77 10.55 -1.97
N PRO A 13 -4.67 11.33 -3.06
CA PRO A 13 -4.03 12.64 -3.02
C PRO A 13 -4.81 13.67 -2.20
N ALA A 14 -6.13 13.55 -2.11
CA ALA A 14 -6.98 14.46 -1.34
C ALA A 14 -6.95 14.14 0.17
N GLU A 15 -6.47 12.95 0.53
CA GLU A 15 -6.49 12.43 1.89
C GLU A 15 -5.09 12.40 2.52
N ALA A 16 -4.07 12.95 1.86
CA ALA A 16 -2.69 12.96 2.35
C ALA A 16 -2.56 13.49 3.78
N ASP A 17 -3.20 14.62 4.09
CA ASP A 17 -3.20 15.21 5.43
C ASP A 17 -3.95 14.33 6.45
N ARG A 18 -5.07 13.71 6.03
CA ARG A 18 -5.86 12.79 6.87
C ARG A 18 -5.08 11.51 7.17
N ILE A 19 -4.36 10.97 6.19
CA ILE A 19 -3.48 9.82 6.35
C ILE A 19 -2.37 10.16 7.35
N ALA A 20 -1.73 11.32 7.23
CA ALA A 20 -0.68 11.75 8.16
C ALA A 20 -1.21 11.91 9.59
N ALA A 21 -2.35 12.58 9.75
CA ALA A 21 -2.99 12.76 11.06
C ALA A 21 -3.42 11.43 11.69
N LEU A 22 -4.07 10.56 10.91
CA LEU A 22 -4.54 9.26 11.39
C LEU A 22 -3.38 8.30 11.67
N LYS A 23 -2.29 8.37 10.91
CA LYS A 23 -1.05 7.63 11.18
C LYS A 23 -0.41 8.05 12.50
N ALA A 24 -0.44 9.33 12.83
CA ALA A 24 0.07 9.82 14.12
C ALA A 24 -0.86 9.44 15.29
N ALA A 25 -2.17 9.43 15.08
CA ALA A 25 -3.16 9.19 16.13
C ALA A 25 -3.52 7.71 16.35
N ASN A 26 -3.33 6.85 15.35
CA ASN A 26 -3.78 5.45 15.38
C ASN A 26 -2.65 4.49 14.97
N ALA A 27 -2.11 3.76 15.95
CA ALA A 27 -1.04 2.78 15.74
C ALA A 27 -1.43 1.61 14.82
N HIS A 28 -2.71 1.24 14.77
CA HIS A 28 -3.18 0.21 13.85
C HIS A 28 -3.19 0.73 12.40
N PHE A 29 -3.68 1.95 12.20
CA PHE A 29 -3.62 2.60 10.88
C PHE A 29 -2.17 2.78 10.41
N ALA A 30 -1.26 3.18 11.30
CA ALA A 30 0.15 3.29 10.99
C ALA A 30 0.75 1.97 10.49
N ARG A 31 0.43 0.86 11.16
CA ARG A 31 0.85 -0.48 10.72
C ARG A 31 0.31 -0.84 9.34
N LEU A 32 -0.97 -0.57 9.06
CA LEU A 32 -1.57 -0.87 7.75
C LEU A 32 -0.90 -0.08 6.62
N VAL A 33 -0.61 1.19 6.86
CA VAL A 33 0.12 2.04 5.90
C VAL A 33 1.53 1.50 5.67
N ASP A 34 2.25 1.15 6.72
CA ASP A 34 3.61 0.60 6.61
C ASP A 34 3.63 -0.77 5.90
N GLU A 35 2.67 -1.63 6.18
CA GLU A 35 2.49 -2.92 5.51
C GLU A 35 2.16 -2.73 4.02
N TYR A 36 1.29 -1.77 3.70
CA TYR A 36 0.99 -1.39 2.32
C TYR A 36 2.26 -0.95 1.58
N HIS A 37 3.06 -0.06 2.16
CA HIS A 37 4.30 0.41 1.54
C HIS A 37 5.31 -0.73 1.36
N ALA A 38 5.47 -1.62 2.34
CA ALA A 38 6.35 -2.78 2.24
C ALA A 38 5.91 -3.72 1.12
N LEU A 39 4.61 -4.05 1.06
CA LEU A 39 4.05 -4.92 0.06
C LEU A 39 4.10 -4.31 -1.34
N ASN A 40 3.83 -3.01 -1.47
CA ASN A 40 3.89 -2.33 -2.76
C ASN A 40 5.31 -2.34 -3.33
N ARG A 41 6.34 -2.14 -2.48
CA ARG A 41 7.74 -2.32 -2.89
C ARG A 41 8.05 -3.75 -3.32
N ALA A 42 7.52 -4.76 -2.61
CA ALA A 42 7.71 -6.16 -2.97
C ALA A 42 7.05 -6.51 -4.31
N VAL A 43 5.81 -6.06 -4.54
CA VAL A 43 5.10 -6.22 -5.83
C VAL A 43 5.89 -5.56 -6.95
N HIS A 44 6.34 -4.32 -6.75
CA HIS A 44 7.15 -3.61 -7.72
C HIS A 44 8.49 -4.32 -8.01
N GLY A 45 9.15 -4.86 -6.99
CA GLY A 45 10.37 -5.66 -7.14
C GLY A 45 10.14 -6.95 -7.94
N ALA A 46 8.99 -7.61 -7.76
CA ALA A 46 8.60 -8.77 -8.54
C ALA A 46 8.25 -8.39 -10.00
N GLU A 47 7.50 -7.31 -10.22
CA GLU A 47 7.11 -6.82 -11.55
C GLU A 47 8.32 -6.35 -12.39
N THR A 48 9.33 -5.78 -11.73
CA THR A 48 10.60 -5.38 -12.37
C THR A 48 11.59 -6.53 -12.54
N ASN A 49 11.23 -7.75 -12.12
CA ASN A 49 12.08 -8.94 -12.13
C ASN A 49 13.38 -8.78 -11.32
N THR A 50 13.41 -7.81 -10.40
CA THR A 50 14.54 -7.56 -9.48
C THR A 50 14.53 -8.58 -8.33
N HIS A 51 13.34 -8.99 -7.92
CA HIS A 51 13.11 -10.07 -6.97
C HIS A 51 12.11 -11.08 -7.56
N PRO A 52 12.55 -11.96 -8.48
CA PRO A 52 11.67 -12.92 -9.12
C PRO A 52 11.04 -13.82 -8.06
N THR A 53 9.71 -13.88 -8.09
CA THR A 53 8.90 -14.76 -7.24
C THR A 53 7.97 -15.57 -8.12
N ASP A 54 7.34 -16.60 -7.58
CA ASP A 54 6.44 -17.42 -8.38
C ASP A 54 5.14 -16.65 -8.70
N ARG A 55 4.48 -17.01 -9.81
CA ARG A 55 3.26 -16.32 -10.27
C ARG A 55 2.11 -16.37 -9.25
N ALA A 56 2.06 -17.42 -8.43
CA ALA A 56 1.03 -17.55 -7.41
C ALA A 56 1.26 -16.53 -6.27
N HIS A 57 2.51 -16.38 -5.86
CA HIS A 57 2.96 -15.40 -4.88
C HIS A 57 2.75 -13.96 -5.38
N GLU A 58 3.08 -13.67 -6.64
CA GLU A 58 2.76 -12.35 -7.25
C GLU A 58 1.26 -12.05 -7.23
N ALA A 59 0.42 -13.05 -7.55
CA ALA A 59 -1.03 -12.89 -7.50
C ALA A 59 -1.51 -12.64 -6.05
N ASP A 60 -0.96 -13.34 -5.06
CA ASP A 60 -1.27 -13.12 -3.65
C ASP A 60 -0.83 -11.74 -3.17
N MET A 61 0.37 -11.29 -3.53
CA MET A 61 0.85 -9.96 -3.16
C MET A 61 -0.04 -8.86 -3.75
N ARG A 62 -0.46 -8.99 -5.02
CA ARG A 62 -1.41 -8.06 -5.64
C ARG A 62 -2.76 -8.06 -4.94
N ARG A 63 -3.30 -9.23 -4.58
CA ARG A 63 -4.54 -9.35 -3.80
C ARG A 63 -4.43 -8.64 -2.44
N LYS A 64 -3.35 -8.91 -1.70
CA LYS A 64 -3.07 -8.28 -0.41
C LYS A 64 -2.93 -6.76 -0.55
N ARG A 65 -2.31 -6.26 -1.62
CA ARG A 65 -2.15 -4.83 -1.88
C ARG A 65 -3.52 -4.15 -2.02
N VAL A 66 -4.44 -4.76 -2.77
CA VAL A 66 -5.81 -4.25 -2.93
C VAL A 66 -6.56 -4.28 -1.60
N ALA A 67 -6.47 -5.40 -0.85
CA ALA A 67 -7.13 -5.53 0.44
C ALA A 67 -6.66 -4.46 1.45
N LEU A 68 -5.36 -4.17 1.51
CA LEU A 68 -4.81 -3.11 2.36
C LEU A 68 -5.30 -1.72 1.95
N LYS A 69 -5.40 -1.43 0.65
CA LYS A 69 -5.99 -0.15 0.18
C LYS A 69 -7.44 0.00 0.62
N ASP A 70 -8.23 -1.07 0.48
CA ASP A 70 -9.63 -1.06 0.92
C ASP A 70 -9.75 -0.84 2.43
N GLU A 71 -8.88 -1.45 3.22
CA GLU A 71 -8.89 -1.29 4.68
C GLU A 71 -8.46 0.11 5.11
N ILE A 72 -7.39 0.65 4.52
CA ILE A 72 -6.96 2.03 4.71
C ILE A 72 -8.09 3.00 4.36
N TRP A 73 -8.75 2.80 3.21
CA TRP A 73 -9.89 3.61 2.80
C TRP A 73 -11.05 3.55 3.79
N ARG A 74 -11.42 2.35 4.26
CA ARG A 74 -12.47 2.19 5.27
C ARG A 74 -12.13 2.92 6.57
N MET A 75 -10.87 2.90 6.99
CA MET A 75 -10.44 3.61 8.19
C MET A 75 -10.47 5.13 8.00
N LEU A 76 -10.06 5.63 6.83
CA LEU A 76 -10.17 7.06 6.48
C LEU A 76 -11.62 7.56 6.47
N GLN A 77 -12.55 6.73 5.99
CA GLN A 77 -13.98 7.07 5.96
C GLN A 77 -14.66 7.00 7.33
N ARG A 78 -14.04 6.33 8.31
CA ARG A 78 -14.56 6.19 9.68
C ARG A 78 -13.92 7.18 10.67
N ALA A 79 -12.85 7.87 10.27
CA ALA A 79 -12.15 8.87 11.05
C ALA A 79 -12.74 10.27 10.82
#